data_AF-A0A2S2R600-F1
#
_entry.id   AF-A0A2S2R600-F1
#
_cell.length_a   1.000
_cell.length_b   1.000
_cell.length_c   1.000
_cell.angle_alpha   90.00
_cell.angle_beta   90.00
_cell.angle_gamma   90.00
#
_symmetry.space_group_name_H-M   'P 1'
#
loop_
_entity.id
_entity.type
_entity.pdbx_description
1 polymer ?
#
loop_
_entity_poly.entity_id
_entity_poly.type
_entity_poly.pdbx_seq_one_letter_code
_entity_poly.pdbx_strand_id
1 'polypeptide(L)'
;MTLAKSPDSKALVLSWNMSLNNTHAEISGYQIFAYKESPTDIPRSDLWKEIGNVNALPLPMACSLTKFVAGERYHFAVRAKDVYSRVGPFSVAHSIYSSF
;
A
#
# COMPACT_ATOMS: atom_id res chain seq x y z
N MET A 1 7.55 5.11 0.77
CA MET A 1 6.85 3.90 1.26
C MET A 1 7.89 2.84 1.50
N THR A 2 7.74 2.06 2.56
CA THR A 2 8.67 1.02 2.99
C THR A 2 7.88 -0.23 3.36
N LEU A 3 8.43 -1.40 3.04
CA LEU A 3 7.89 -2.71 3.42
C LEU A 3 8.89 -3.40 4.35
N ALA A 4 8.43 -3.82 5.53
CA ALA A 4 9.22 -4.57 6.49
C ALA A 4 8.48 -5.86 6.89
N LYS A 5 9.22 -6.93 7.14
CA LYS A 5 8.66 -8.16 7.73
C LYS A 5 8.54 -7.97 9.23
N SER A 6 7.40 -8.36 9.81
CA SER A 6 7.27 -8.42 11.27
C SER A 6 8.12 -9.59 11.81
N PRO A 7 8.97 -9.38 12.83
CA PRO A 7 9.80 -10.44 13.41
C PRO A 7 8.96 -11.55 14.06
N ASP A 8 7.86 -11.17 14.70
CA ASP A 8 7.08 -12.05 15.59
C ASP A 8 5.77 -12.56 14.95
N SER A 9 5.49 -12.15 13.70
CA SER A 9 4.27 -12.55 13.00
C SER A 9 4.53 -12.75 11.50
N LYS A 10 3.74 -13.62 10.86
CA LYS A 10 3.68 -13.77 9.39
C LYS A 10 2.96 -12.58 8.75
N ALA A 11 3.37 -11.36 9.11
CA ALA A 11 2.79 -10.11 8.67
C ALA A 11 3.84 -9.21 8.03
N LEU A 12 3.37 -8.35 7.13
CA LEU A 12 4.15 -7.27 6.56
C LEU A 12 3.71 -5.96 7.21
N VAL A 13 4.67 -5.15 7.62
CA VAL A 13 4.42 -3.75 7.98
C VAL A 13 4.66 -2.92 6.73
N LEU A 14 3.60 -2.29 6.25
CA LEU A 14 3.65 -1.28 5.20
C LEU A 14 3.63 0.08 5.87
N SER A 15 4.66 0.90 5.65
CA SER A 15 4.68 2.27 6.14
C SER A 15 4.92 3.28 5.03
N TRP A 16 4.37 4.48 5.19
CA TRP A 16 4.54 5.55 4.23
C TRP A 16 4.60 6.91 4.91
N ASN A 17 5.29 7.81 4.23
CA ASN A 17 5.29 9.22 4.54
C ASN A 17 4.95 9.97 3.25
N MET A 18 4.33 11.13 3.37
CA MET A 18 3.91 11.98 2.27
C MET A 18 4.43 13.38 2.52
N SER A 19 5.00 14.01 1.50
CA SER A 19 5.34 15.43 1.55
C SER A 19 4.07 16.25 1.40
N LEU A 20 3.42 16.53 2.53
CA LEU A 20 2.22 17.36 2.56
C LEU A 20 2.64 18.82 2.40
N ASN A 21 2.15 19.47 1.35
CA ASN A 21 2.37 20.89 1.08
C ASN A 21 1.02 21.61 0.95
N ASN A 22 1.04 22.94 0.83
CA ASN A 22 -0.21 23.71 0.79
C ASN A 22 -0.97 23.61 -0.55
N THR A 23 -0.57 22.72 -1.47
CA THR A 23 -1.22 22.58 -2.80
C THR A 23 -2.31 21.52 -2.83
N HIS A 24 -2.61 20.86 -1.71
CA HIS A 24 -3.68 19.88 -1.60
C HIS A 24 -4.63 20.23 -0.46
N ALA A 25 -5.88 19.78 -0.57
CA ALA A 25 -6.81 19.81 0.55
C ALA A 25 -6.36 18.84 1.64
N GLU A 26 -6.96 18.94 2.82
CA GLU A 26 -6.71 18.01 3.92
C GLU A 26 -6.94 16.55 3.48
N ILE A 27 -5.99 15.69 3.84
CA ILE A 27 -6.05 14.26 3.50
C ILE A 27 -6.97 13.56 4.50
N SER A 28 -8.08 13.00 4.01
CA SER A 28 -9.04 12.26 4.83
C SER A 28 -8.59 10.82 5.07
N GLY A 29 -7.86 10.24 4.11
CA GLY A 29 -7.40 8.86 4.21
C GLY A 29 -6.48 8.40 3.09
N TYR A 30 -6.16 7.12 3.14
CA TYR A 30 -5.28 6.46 2.18
C TYR A 30 -5.91 5.16 1.71
N GLN A 31 -5.81 4.92 0.40
CA GLN A 31 -6.16 3.64 -0.20
C GLN A 31 -4.89 2.85 -0.48
N ILE A 32 -4.90 1.59 -0.08
CA ILE A 32 -3.78 0.67 -0.20
C ILE A 32 -4.16 -0.38 -1.23
N PHE A 33 -3.32 -0.52 -2.24
CA PHE A 33 -3.50 -1.49 -3.31
C PHE A 33 -2.40 -2.54 -3.26
N ALA A 34 -2.76 -3.76 -3.59
CA ALA A 34 -1.83 -4.86 -3.75
C ALA A 34 -2.07 -5.63 -5.04
N TYR A 35 -0.98 -6.07 -5.65
CA TYR A 35 -0.97 -7.01 -6.76
C TYR A 35 -0.09 -8.19 -6.39
N LYS A 36 -0.58 -9.41 -6.59
CA LYS A 36 0.21 -10.65 -6.45
C LYS A 36 0.60 -11.09 -7.84
N GLU A 37 1.90 -11.27 -8.10
CA GLU A 37 2.34 -11.83 -9.38
C GLU A 37 1.73 -13.21 -9.61
N SER A 38 1.36 -13.46 -10.86
CA SER A 38 1.01 -14.78 -11.35
C SER A 38 1.85 -15.06 -12.60
N PRO A 39 2.45 -16.25 -12.72
CA PRO A 39 3.23 -16.61 -13.91
C PRO A 39 2.42 -16.56 -15.22
N THR A 40 1.10 -16.67 -15.13
CA THR A 40 0.19 -16.71 -16.28
C THR A 40 -0.37 -15.34 -16.66
N ASP A 41 -0.24 -14.34 -15.78
CA ASP A 41 -0.93 -13.08 -15.97
C ASP A 41 -0.09 -12.14 -16.83
N ILE A 42 -0.75 -11.54 -17.82
CA ILE A 42 -0.18 -10.44 -18.58
C ILE A 42 -0.28 -9.18 -17.69
N PRO A 43 0.78 -8.38 -17.52
CA PRO A 43 0.74 -7.18 -16.69
C PRO A 43 -0.38 -6.23 -17.11
N ARG A 44 -1.34 -6.00 -16.22
CA ARG A 44 -2.49 -5.12 -16.43
C ARG A 44 -2.88 -4.42 -15.13
N SER A 45 -3.49 -3.25 -15.24
CA SER A 45 -3.88 -2.43 -14.08
C SER A 45 -5.05 -3.00 -13.28
N ASP A 46 -5.91 -3.81 -13.90
CA ASP A 46 -7.05 -4.48 -13.27
C ASP A 46 -6.66 -5.61 -12.30
N LEU A 47 -5.40 -6.06 -12.35
CA LEU A 47 -4.86 -7.05 -11.41
C LEU A 47 -4.60 -6.46 -10.00
N TRP A 48 -4.55 -5.13 -9.87
CA TRP A 48 -4.39 -4.46 -8.60
C TRP A 48 -5.70 -4.43 -7.82
N LYS A 49 -5.66 -4.90 -6.58
CA LYS A 49 -6.82 -4.94 -5.68
C LYS A 49 -6.67 -3.94 -4.55
N GLU A 50 -7.74 -3.21 -4.25
CA GLU A 50 -7.81 -2.40 -3.03
C GLU A 50 -7.91 -3.35 -1.83
N ILE A 51 -6.89 -3.32 -0.97
CA ILE A 51 -6.79 -4.19 0.21
C ILE A 51 -6.99 -3.41 1.51
N GLY A 52 -7.09 -2.08 1.45
CA GLY A 52 -7.35 -1.24 2.61
C GLY A 52 -7.75 0.18 2.22
N ASN A 53 -8.65 0.75 3.00
CA ASN A 53 -9.02 2.15 2.97
C ASN A 53 -9.02 2.64 4.42
N VAL A 54 -8.01 3.43 4.77
CA VAL A 54 -7.74 3.83 6.16
C VAL A 54 -7.84 5.32 6.31
N ASN A 55 -8.41 5.77 7.44
CA ASN A 55 -8.42 7.19 7.78
C ASN A 55 -6.98 7.70 7.98
N ALA A 56 -6.75 8.97 7.67
CA ALA A 56 -5.46 9.60 7.88
C ALA A 56 -5.18 9.73 9.39
N LEU A 57 -3.99 9.32 9.81
CA LEU A 57 -3.42 9.58 11.13
C LEU A 57 -2.08 10.32 10.93
N PRO A 58 -1.45 10.83 12.01
CA PRO A 58 -0.16 11.50 11.91
C PRO A 58 0.89 10.66 11.16
N LEU A 59 1.61 11.30 10.24
CA LEU A 59 2.67 10.66 9.47
C LEU A 59 3.96 10.54 10.30
N PRO A 60 4.78 9.50 10.07
CA PRO A 60 4.59 8.43 9.08
C PRO A 60 3.49 7.44 9.49
N MET A 61 2.65 7.07 8.53
CA MET A 61 1.60 6.07 8.70
C MET A 61 2.17 4.67 8.53
N ALA A 62 1.62 3.70 9.25
CA ALA A 62 1.93 2.29 9.06
C ALA A 62 0.69 1.41 9.26
N CYS A 63 0.62 0.32 8.52
CA CYS A 63 -0.39 -0.72 8.73
C CYS A 63 0.23 -2.11 8.63
N SER A 64 -0.26 -3.03 9.46
CA SER A 64 0.07 -4.45 9.37
C SER A 64 -0.85 -5.14 8.39
N LEU A 65 -0.25 -5.78 7.39
CA LEU A 65 -0.93 -6.57 6.38
C LEU A 65 -0.74 -8.06 6.72
N THR A 66 -1.84 -8.81 6.74
CA THR A 66 -1.86 -10.24 7.07
C THR A 66 -2.43 -11.06 5.90
N LYS A 67 -2.34 -12.39 5.97
CA LYS A 67 -2.86 -13.34 4.95
C LYS A 67 -2.06 -13.40 3.64
N PHE A 68 -0.74 -13.33 3.72
CA PHE A 68 0.12 -13.58 2.56
C PHE A 68 0.62 -15.03 2.53
N VAL A 69 0.73 -15.56 1.32
CA VAL A 69 1.31 -16.87 1.05
C VAL A 69 2.83 -16.72 0.88
N ALA A 70 3.60 -17.62 1.48
CA ALA A 70 5.05 -17.71 1.28
C ALA A 70 5.38 -18.23 -0.13
N GLY A 71 6.52 -17.82 -0.68
CA GLY A 71 6.97 -18.14 -2.03
C GLY A 71 6.46 -17.21 -3.13
N GLU A 72 5.62 -16.23 -2.79
CA GLU A 72 4.94 -15.35 -3.74
C GLU A 72 5.55 -13.94 -3.78
N ARG A 73 5.47 -13.27 -4.94
CA ARG A 73 5.86 -11.85 -5.07
C ARG A 73 4.63 -10.95 -5.02
N TYR A 74 4.68 -9.98 -4.12
CA TYR A 74 3.63 -8.98 -3.96
C TYR A 74 4.17 -7.59 -4.28
N HIS A 75 3.30 -6.77 -4.86
CA HIS A 75 3.51 -5.37 -5.16
C HIS A 75 2.49 -4.54 -4.42
N PHE A 76 2.91 -3.42 -3.86
CA PHE A 76 2.06 -2.52 -3.09
C PHE A 76 2.18 -1.10 -3.62
N ALA A 77 1.07 -0.37 -3.57
CA ALA A 77 1.01 1.05 -3.87
C ALA A 77 -0.02 1.72 -2.95
N VAL A 78 0.24 2.96 -2.56
CA VAL A 78 -0.65 3.75 -1.71
C VAL A 78 -1.00 5.05 -2.43
N ARG A 79 -2.24 5.50 -2.32
CA ARG A 79 -2.64 6.84 -2.76
C ARG A 79 -3.44 7.56 -1.68
N ALA A 80 -3.34 8.88 -1.65
CA ALA A 80 -4.14 9.71 -0.76
C ALA A 80 -5.54 9.97 -1.32
N LYS A 81 -6.50 10.13 -0.41
CA LYS A 81 -7.85 10.65 -0.67
C LYS A 81 -8.06 11.86 0.22
N ASP A 82 -8.54 12.96 -0.35
CA ASP A 82 -8.79 14.19 0.42
C ASP A 82 -10.22 14.24 0.99
N VAL A 83 -10.52 15.27 1.78
CA VAL A 83 -11.85 15.51 2.37
C VAL A 83 -12.97 15.72 1.33
N TYR A 84 -12.62 16.02 0.07
CA TYR A 84 -13.56 16.16 -1.05
C TYR A 84 -13.69 14.86 -1.87
N SER A 85 -13.16 13.74 -1.37
CA SER A 85 -13.12 12.45 -2.04
C SER A 85 -12.34 12.42 -3.36
N ARG A 86 -11.47 13.41 -3.60
CA ARG A 86 -10.53 13.37 -4.74
C ARG A 86 -9.37 12.46 -4.41
N VAL A 87 -8.93 11.68 -5.39
CA VAL A 87 -7.79 10.76 -5.24
C VAL A 87 -6.54 11.36 -5.87
N GLY A 88 -5.43 11.29 -5.13
CA GLY A 88 -4.12 11.68 -5.62
C GLY A 88 -3.47 10.59 -6.49
N PRO A 89 -2.26 10.87 -7.02
CA PRO A 89 -1.47 9.85 -7.69
C PRO A 89 -1.08 8.72 -6.74
N PHE A 90 -0.80 7.56 -7.32
CA PHE A 90 -0.18 6.46 -6.57
C PHE A 90 1.26 6.79 -6.20
N SER A 91 1.69 6.27 -5.06
CA SER A 91 3.10 6.17 -4.72
C SER A 91 3.84 5.33 -5.75
N VAL A 92 5.17 5.45 -5.79
CA VAL A 92 6.01 4.45 -6.46
C VAL A 92 5.67 3.07 -5.86
N ALA A 93 5.39 2.11 -6.74
CA ALA A 93 5.10 0.75 -6.32
C ALA A 93 6.33 0.14 -5.63
N HIS A 94 6.11 -0.64 -4.58
CA HIS A 94 7.18 -1.35 -3.89
C HIS A 94 6.86 -2.84 -3.83
N SER A 95 7.87 -3.64 -4.14
CA SER A 95 7.73 -5.08 -4.28
C SER A 95 8.43 -5.79 -3.13
N ILE A 96 7.88 -6.93 -2.73
CA ILE A 96 8.50 -7.81 -1.75
C ILE A 96 8.27 -9.26 -2.14
N TYR A 97 9.31 -10.07 -1.97
CA TYR A 97 9.20 -11.51 -2.04
C TYR A 97 8.89 -12.07 -0.65
N SER A 98 7.74 -12.72 -0.55
CA SER A 98 7.26 -13.35 0.67
C SER A 98 8.06 -14.63 0.91
N SER A 99 9.02 -14.61 1.83
CA SER A 99 9.88 -15.77 2.15
C SER A 99 9.77 -16.21 3.62
N PHE A 100 8.61 -15.97 4.24
CA PHE A 100 8.37 -16.29 5.65
C PHE A 100 8.58 -17.77 5.98
#